data_AF-A0A6M0STJ0-F1
#
_entry.id   AF-A0A6M0STJ0-F1
#
_cell.length_a   1.000
_cell.length_b   1.000
_cell.length_c   1.000
_cell.angle_alpha   90.00
_cell.angle_beta   90.00
_cell.angle_gamma   90.00
#
_symmetry.space_group_name_H-M   'P 1'
#
loop_
_entity.id
_entity.type
_entity.pdbx_description
1 polymer ?
#
loop_
_entity_poly.entity_id
_entity_poly.type
_entity_poly.pdbx_seq_one_letter_code
_entity_poly.pdbx_strand_id
1 'polypeptide(L)'
;MPFPDDLRIREALFNKYFPVEDWERAFHLCTSEIKRISIYTGLSFKGVQELSLSLFLLYRKESWVYSFNRTEEGKEFLKTLWRLQQTKADTKAIREFTARR
;
A
#
# COMPACT_ATOMS: atom_id res chain seq x y z
N MET A 1 4.97 5.01 -2.01
CA MET A 1 5.30 3.66 -1.52
C MET A 1 5.90 2.87 -2.67
N PRO A 2 6.87 1.99 -2.43
CA PRO A 2 7.48 1.14 -3.46
C PRO A 2 6.54 -0.01 -3.82
N PHE A 3 5.46 0.30 -4.55
CA PHE A 3 4.57 -0.69 -5.12
C PHE A 3 5.17 -1.29 -6.41
N PRO A 4 4.82 -2.54 -6.75
CA PRO A 4 5.11 -3.08 -8.07
C PRO A 4 4.51 -2.22 -9.18
N ASP A 5 5.22 -2.09 -10.30
CA ASP A 5 4.75 -1.31 -11.47
C ASP A 5 3.58 -1.99 -12.19
N ASP A 6 3.52 -3.33 -12.14
CA ASP A 6 2.43 -4.11 -12.75
C ASP A 6 1.12 -3.95 -11.95
N LEU A 7 0.10 -3.40 -12.62
CA LEU A 7 -1.24 -3.19 -12.08
C LEU A 7 -1.86 -4.48 -11.55
N ARG A 8 -1.69 -5.61 -12.26
CA ARG A 8 -2.31 -6.90 -11.90
C ARG A 8 -1.73 -7.42 -10.58
N ILE A 9 -0.41 -7.29 -10.41
CA ILE A 9 0.27 -7.68 -9.18
C ILE A 9 -0.20 -6.80 -8.02
N ARG A 10 -0.33 -5.49 -8.26
CA ARG A 10 -0.83 -4.54 -7.26
C ARG A 10 -2.27 -4.87 -6.83
N GLU A 11 -3.17 -5.12 -7.77
CA GLU A 11 -4.55 -5.50 -7.48
C GLU A 11 -4.63 -6.82 -6.72
N ALA A 12 -3.85 -7.83 -7.13
CA ALA A 12 -3.77 -9.10 -6.42
C ALA A 12 -3.28 -8.93 -4.97
N LEU A 13 -2.32 -8.04 -4.72
CA LEU A 13 -1.87 -7.71 -3.37
C LEU A 13 -2.98 -7.06 -2.54
N PHE A 14 -3.68 -6.06 -3.09
CA PHE A 14 -4.79 -5.42 -2.36
C PHE A 14 -5.91 -6.41 -2.07
N ASN A 15 -6.34 -7.23 -3.05
CA ASN A 15 -7.38 -8.23 -2.84
C ASN A 15 -7.01 -9.29 -1.79
N LYS A 16 -5.72 -9.63 -1.68
CA LYS A 16 -5.23 -10.62 -0.70
C LYS A 16 -5.25 -10.08 0.74
N TYR A 17 -4.76 -8.85 0.95
CA TYR A 17 -4.57 -8.29 2.30
C TYR A 17 -5.72 -7.39 2.75
N PHE A 18 -6.49 -6.84 1.81
CA PHE A 18 -7.60 -5.93 2.03
C PHE A 18 -8.79 -6.38 1.16
N PRO A 19 -9.36 -7.57 1.44
CA PRO A 19 -10.57 -7.99 0.75
C PRO A 19 -11.67 -6.96 1.03
N VAL A 20 -12.27 -6.44 -0.03
CA VAL A 20 -13.37 -5.48 0.05
C VAL A 20 -14.55 -6.00 -0.75
N GLU A 21 -15.73 -5.89 -0.15
CA GLU A 21 -16.99 -6.27 -0.80
C GLU A 21 -17.44 -5.19 -1.80
N ASP A 22 -18.30 -5.55 -2.74
CA ASP A 22 -18.74 -4.63 -3.81
C ASP A 22 -19.45 -3.38 -3.25
N TRP A 23 -20.20 -3.54 -2.16
CA TRP A 23 -20.85 -2.40 -1.52
C TRP A 23 -19.83 -1.47 -0.86
N GLU A 24 -18.73 -1.98 -0.29
CA GLU A 24 -17.68 -1.15 0.33
C GLU A 24 -16.99 -0.28 -0.72
N ARG A 25 -16.82 -0.80 -1.94
CA ARG A 25 -16.26 -0.04 -3.08
C ARG A 25 -17.10 1.18 -3.43
N ALA A 26 -18.42 1.11 -3.24
CA ALA A 26 -19.32 2.22 -3.52
C ALA A 26 -19.12 3.40 -2.55
N PHE A 27 -18.66 3.14 -1.32
CA PHE A 27 -18.55 4.14 -0.25
C PHE A 27 -17.10 4.56 0.04
N HIS A 28 -16.29 4.78 -1.00
CA HIS A 28 -14.92 5.22 -0.83
C HIS A 28 -14.82 6.68 -0.33
N LEU A 29 -13.95 6.92 0.65
CA LEU A 29 -13.65 8.27 1.13
C LEU A 29 -12.67 8.98 0.18
N CYS A 30 -13.15 9.95 -0.59
CA CYS A 30 -12.32 10.77 -1.49
C CYS A 30 -11.18 11.51 -0.76
N THR A 31 -11.35 11.81 0.53
CA THR A 31 -10.37 12.52 1.37
C THR A 31 -9.52 11.59 2.24
N SER A 32 -9.58 10.27 2.02
CA SER A 32 -8.89 9.26 2.84
C SER A 32 -7.39 9.53 2.99
N GLU A 33 -6.71 9.99 1.93
CA GLU A 33 -5.29 10.35 2.01
C GLU A 33 -5.02 11.57 2.90
N ILE A 34 -5.80 12.64 2.74
CA ILE A 34 -5.67 13.86 3.56
C ILE A 34 -5.95 13.52 5.02
N LYS A 35 -7.00 12.74 5.28
CA LYS A 35 -7.34 12.26 6.63
C LYS A 35 -6.20 11.47 7.26
N ARG A 36 -5.59 10.55 6.50
CA ARG A 36 -4.47 9.73 7.00
C ARG A 36 -3.23 10.58 7.31
N ILE A 37 -2.88 11.54 6.45
CA ILE A 37 -1.78 12.47 6.70
C ILE A 37 -2.07 13.35 7.92
N SER A 38 -3.31 13.84 8.04
CA SER A 38 -3.77 14.62 9.19
C SER A 38 -3.64 13.83 10.50
N ILE A 39 -4.08 12.57 10.54
CA ILE A 39 -3.93 11.69 11.71
C ILE A 39 -2.45 11.48 12.07
N TYR A 40 -1.59 11.28 11.07
CA TYR A 40 -0.16 11.04 11.29
C TYR A 40 0.59 12.29 11.79
N THR A 41 0.28 13.47 11.24
CA THR A 41 1.01 14.71 11.50
C THR A 41 0.40 15.58 12.59
N GLY A 42 -0.87 15.37 12.93
CA GLY A 42 -1.65 16.27 13.78
C GLY A 42 -2.14 17.56 13.08
N LEU A 43 -1.85 17.73 11.79
CA LEU A 43 -2.28 18.90 11.03
C LEU A 43 -3.78 18.85 10.73
N SER A 44 -4.42 20.03 10.62
CA SER A 44 -5.77 20.14 10.07
C SER A 44 -5.79 19.83 8.57
N PHE A 45 -6.96 19.57 7.99
CA PHE A 45 -7.08 19.31 6.55
C PHE A 45 -6.55 20.47 5.70
N LYS A 46 -6.83 21.70 6.13
CA LYS A 46 -6.28 22.91 5.53
C LYS A 46 -4.75 22.92 5.60
N GLY A 47 -4.19 22.63 6.78
CA GLY A 47 -2.74 22.56 6.96
C GLY A 47 -2.07 21.51 6.06
N VAL A 48 -2.73 20.37 5.83
CA VAL A 48 -2.23 19.34 4.89
C VAL A 48 -2.28 19.82 3.44
N GLN A 49 -3.33 20.55 3.04
CA GLN A 49 -3.48 21.08 1.68
C GLN A 49 -2.51 22.23 1.37
N GLU A 50 -2.06 22.95 2.40
CA GLU A 50 -1.09 24.05 2.28
C GLU A 50 0.37 23.58 2.29
N LEU A 51 0.62 22.28 2.48
CA LEU A 51 1.97 21.72 2.43
C LEU A 51 2.61 21.91 1.04
N SER A 52 3.91 22.18 1.04
CA SER A 52 4.70 22.08 -0.19
C SER A 52 4.64 20.66 -0.75
N LEU A 53 4.71 20.51 -2.07
CA LEU A 53 4.60 19.21 -2.74
C LEU A 53 5.56 18.17 -2.15
N SER A 54 6.81 18.55 -1.86
CA SER A 54 7.81 17.65 -1.26
C SER A 54 7.40 17.14 0.11
N LEU A 55 6.89 18.01 1.00
CA LEU A 55 6.42 17.62 2.33
C LEU A 55 5.14 16.79 2.24
N PHE A 56 4.23 17.15 1.35
CA PHE A 56 3.02 16.37 1.11
C PHE A 56 3.36 14.94 0.67
N LEU A 57 4.26 14.78 -0.29
CA LEU A 57 4.68 13.46 -0.78
C LEU A 57 5.41 12.64 0.29
N LEU A 58 6.25 13.30 1.10
CA LEU A 58 6.94 12.68 2.23
C LEU A 58 5.93 12.17 3.27
N TYR A 59 5.05 13.02 3.78
CA TYR A 59 4.07 12.63 4.79
C TYR A 59 3.02 11.67 4.26
N ARG A 60 2.68 11.74 2.97
CA ARG A 60 1.84 10.73 2.32
C ARG A 60 2.48 9.35 2.47
N LYS A 61 3.77 9.21 2.16
CA LYS A 61 4.50 7.94 2.31
C LYS A 61 4.58 7.50 3.79
N GLU A 62 5.00 8.39 4.68
CA GLU A 62 5.21 8.06 6.10
C GLU A 62 3.89 7.70 6.80
N SER A 63 2.82 8.43 6.52
CA SER A 63 1.49 8.14 7.08
C SER A 63 0.95 6.78 6.65
N TRP A 64 1.27 6.32 5.43
CA TRP A 64 0.94 4.96 4.98
C TRP A 64 1.68 3.90 5.78
N VAL A 65 3.01 4.05 5.95
CA VAL A 65 3.84 3.11 6.72
C VAL A 65 3.38 3.07 8.17
N TYR A 66 3.15 4.23 8.78
CA TYR A 66 2.58 4.35 10.11
C TYR A 66 1.26 3.59 10.21
N SER A 67 0.31 3.82 9.30
CA SER A 67 -1.02 3.20 9.33
C SER A 67 -0.96 1.68 9.30
N PHE A 68 -0.14 1.13 8.41
CA PHE A 68 -0.02 -0.33 8.27
C PHE A 68 0.74 -0.98 9.42
N ASN A 69 1.70 -0.30 10.04
CA ASN A 69 2.40 -0.84 11.19
C ASN A 69 1.50 -1.01 12.44
N ARG A 70 0.29 -0.42 12.45
CA ARG A 70 -0.62 -0.52 13.60
C ARG A 70 -1.46 -1.78 13.63
N THR A 71 -1.59 -2.50 12.52
CA THR A 71 -2.35 -3.75 12.44
C THR A 71 -1.42 -4.89 12.04
N GLU A 72 -1.76 -6.11 12.43
CA GLU A 72 -0.89 -7.26 12.11
C GLU A 72 -0.98 -7.58 10.61
N GLU A 73 -2.16 -7.47 10.03
CA GLU A 73 -2.40 -7.61 8.58
C GLU A 73 -1.62 -6.56 7.78
N GLY A 74 -1.56 -5.33 8.29
CA GLY A 74 -0.80 -4.25 7.68
C GLY A 74 0.71 -4.48 7.74
N LYS A 75 1.24 -5.01 8.85
CA LYS A 75 2.64 -5.43 8.93
C LYS A 75 2.95 -6.57 7.97
N GLU A 76 2.09 -7.56 7.85
CA GLU A 76 2.26 -8.67 6.89
C GLU A 76 2.22 -8.18 5.43
N PHE A 77 1.38 -7.20 5.13
CA PHE A 77 1.38 -6.50 3.84
C PHE A 77 2.73 -5.82 3.57
N LEU A 78 3.26 -5.07 4.54
CA LEU A 78 4.56 -4.41 4.41
C LEU A 78 5.72 -5.41 4.25
N LYS A 79 5.73 -6.52 5.00
CA LYS A 79 6.72 -7.61 4.85
C LYS A 79 6.68 -8.20 3.45
N THR A 80 5.48 -8.35 2.88
CA THR A 80 5.30 -8.88 1.52
C THR A 80 5.83 -7.91 0.47
N LEU A 81 5.51 -6.61 0.59
CA LEU A 81 6.09 -5.58 -0.27
C LEU A 81 7.62 -5.56 -0.20
N TRP A 82 8.18 -5.68 1.00
CA TRP A 82 9.62 -5.77 1.20
C TRP A 82 10.20 -7.01 0.50
N ARG A 83 9.62 -8.21 0.69
CA ARG A 83 10.08 -9.44 0.02
C ARG A 83 10.09 -9.29 -1.49
N LEU A 84 9.04 -8.70 -2.08
CA LEU A 84 8.95 -8.48 -3.53
C LEU A 84 10.09 -7.61 -4.07
N GLN A 85 10.57 -6.63 -3.29
CA GLN A 85 11.73 -5.82 -3.68
C GLN A 85 13.05 -6.58 -3.56
N GLN A 86 13.14 -7.53 -2.61
CA GLN A 86 14.36 -8.31 -2.40
C GLN A 86 14.55 -9.43 -3.43
N THR A 87 13.50 -9.85 -4.14
CA THR A 87 13.59 -11.02 -5.03
C THR A 87 13.86 -10.60 -6.47
N LYS A 88 15.06 -10.91 -6.99
CA LYS A 88 15.14 -11.35 -8.39
C LYS A 88 14.37 -12.66 -8.44
N ALA A 89 13.25 -12.70 -9.16
CA ALA A 89 12.41 -13.90 -9.21
C ALA A 89 13.26 -15.13 -9.56
N ASP A 90 13.16 -16.21 -8.76
CA ASP A 90 13.74 -17.51 -9.12
C ASP A 90 12.90 -18.14 -10.22
N THR A 91 13.09 -17.61 -11.42
CA THR A 91 12.41 -18.02 -12.65
C THR A 91 12.66 -19.49 -12.95
N LYS A 92 13.75 -20.09 -12.44
CA LYS A 92 14.08 -21.50 -12.64
C LYS A 92 13.15 -22.39 -11.82
N ALA A 93 12.99 -22.11 -10.52
CA ALA A 93 12.06 -22.86 -9.66
C ALA A 93 10.60 -22.73 -10.15
N ILE A 94 10.20 -21.55 -10.63
CA ILE A 94 8.86 -21.33 -11.20
C ILE A 94 8.66 -22.17 -12.47
N ARG A 95 9.62 -22.18 -13.40
CA ARG A 95 9.56 -22.99 -14.63
C ARG A 95 9.52 -24.49 -14.32
N GLU A 96 10.32 -24.96 -13.36
CA GLU A 96 10.31 -26.37 -12.95
C GLU A 96 8.97 -26.78 -12.33
N PHE A 97 8.34 -25.90 -11.54
CA PHE A 97 7.00 -26.16 -10.99
C PHE A 97 5.90 -26.17 -12.07
N THR A 98 5.97 -25.25 -13.04
CA THR A 98 4.98 -25.21 -14.14
C THR A 98 5.14 -26.40 -15.10
N ALA A 99 6.36 -26.89 -15.32
CA ALA A 99 6.62 -28.03 -16.19
C ALA A 99 6.24 -29.40 -15.57
N ARG A 100 6.01 -29.45 -14.24
CA ARG A 100 5.55 -30.66 -13.53
C ARG A 100 4.02 -30.78 -13.48
N ARG A 101 3.29 -29.82 -14.05
CA ARG A 101 1.83 -29.77 -14.10
C ARG A 101 1.37 -29.99 -15.54
#